data_AF-A0A9J5W6M1-F1
#
_entry.id   AF-A0A9J5W6M1-F1
#
_cell.length_a   1.000
_cell.length_b   1.000
_cell.length_c   1.000
_cell.angle_alpha   90.00
_cell.angle_beta   90.00
_cell.angle_gamma   90.00
#
_symmetry.space_group_name_H-M   'P 1'
#
loop_
_entity.id
_entity.type
_entity.pdbx_description
1 polymer ?
#
loop_
_entity_poly.entity_id
_entity_poly.type
_entity_poly.pdbx_seq_one_letter_code
_entity_poly.pdbx_strand_id
1 'polypeptide(L)'
;MFIATRTKTGKEIQADTQVAIVSLLKRISTELQNRQNSGETADDAFRAVFGKEHPGRLRCYGRSVATSSLKKDEEINNLKQKHPNEITSLKEELREE
;
A
#
# COMPACT_ATOMS: atom_id res chain seq x y z
N MET A 1 6.36 3.21 11.61
CA MET A 1 5.80 4.55 11.30
C MET A 1 4.27 4.47 11.28
N PHE A 2 3.53 5.49 11.73
CA PHE A 2 2.04 5.48 11.74
C PHE A 2 1.49 6.60 10.85
N ILE A 3 0.42 6.30 10.09
CA ILE A 3 -0.24 7.25 9.18
C ILE A 3 -1.74 7.23 9.46
N ALA A 4 -2.32 8.40 9.70
CA ALA A 4 -3.75 8.58 9.83
C ALA A 4 -4.25 9.67 8.89
N THR A 5 -5.47 9.51 8.37
CA THR A 5 -6.18 10.60 7.71
C THR A 5 -6.99 11.39 8.73
N ARG A 6 -6.99 12.72 8.58
CA ARG A 6 -7.85 13.60 9.37
C ARG A 6 -9.14 13.83 8.61
N THR A 7 -10.22 13.21 9.04
CA THR A 7 -11.57 13.51 8.54
C THR A 7 -12.14 14.72 9.27
N LYS A 8 -12.93 15.55 8.59
CA LYS A 8 -13.66 16.64 9.25
C LYS A 8 -14.92 16.04 9.87
N THR A 9 -15.10 16.23 11.17
CA THR A 9 -16.36 15.90 11.85
C THR A 9 -17.52 16.64 11.16
N GLY A 10 -18.59 15.91 10.82
CA GLY A 10 -19.80 16.48 10.21
C GLY A 10 -19.88 16.48 8.68
N LYS A 11 -18.90 15.90 7.97
CA LYS A 11 -19.02 15.63 6.51
C LYS A 11 -18.85 14.15 6.23
N GLU A 12 -19.91 13.53 5.73
CA GLU A 12 -19.86 12.16 5.24
C GLU A 12 -19.00 12.10 3.98
N ILE A 13 -17.98 11.25 4.02
CA ILE A 13 -17.14 10.95 2.86
C ILE A 13 -17.84 9.83 2.10
N GLN A 14 -18.01 9.98 0.78
CA GLN A 14 -18.58 8.93 -0.07
C GLN A 14 -17.86 7.59 0.17
N ALA A 15 -18.60 6.48 0.23
CA ALA A 15 -18.08 5.16 0.55
C ALA A 15 -16.88 4.77 -0.34
N ASP A 16 -16.98 5.00 -1.65
CA ASP A 16 -15.90 4.72 -2.61
C ASP A 16 -14.63 5.52 -2.31
N THR A 17 -14.79 6.76 -1.83
CA THR A 17 -13.67 7.60 -1.43
C THR A 17 -13.05 7.08 -0.13
N GLN A 18 -13.85 6.58 0.82
CA GLN A 18 -13.31 5.94 2.03
C GLN A 18 -12.51 4.68 1.70
N VAL A 19 -13.03 3.82 0.82
CA VAL A 19 -12.33 2.62 0.35
C VAL A 19 -11.00 2.98 -0.31
N ALA A 20 -11.00 3.98 -1.21
CA ALA A 20 -9.78 4.45 -1.85
C ALA A 20 -8.76 5.01 -0.86
N ILE A 21 -9.19 5.76 0.15
CA ILE A 21 -8.33 6.28 1.22
C ILE A 21 -7.70 5.14 2.01
N VAL A 22 -8.49 4.14 2.43
CA VAL A 22 -8.00 2.99 3.19
C VAL A 22 -6.99 2.18 2.38
N SER A 23 -7.28 1.92 1.10
CA SER A 23 -6.36 1.24 0.19
C SER A 23 -5.03 1.98 0.04
N LEU A 24 -5.09 3.31 -0.15
CA LEU A 24 -3.91 4.15 -0.26
C LEU A 24 -3.07 4.13 1.03
N LEU A 25 -3.70 4.25 2.20
CA LEU A 25 -3.02 4.17 3.49
C LEU A 25 -2.32 2.82 3.69
N LYS A 26 -2.99 1.73 3.31
CA LYS A 26 -2.41 0.39 3.37
C LYS A 26 -1.17 0.29 2.47
N ARG A 27 -1.27 0.71 1.21
CA ARG A 27 -0.14 0.70 0.26
C ARG A 27 1.06 1.48 0.78
N ILE A 28 0.84 2.70 1.24
CA ILE A 28 1.91 3.55 1.77
C ILE A 28 2.56 2.90 3.00
N SER A 29 1.76 2.33 3.90
CA SER A 29 2.28 1.67 5.10
C SER A 29 3.13 0.45 4.75
N THR A 30 2.69 -0.37 3.78
CA THR A 30 3.44 -1.52 3.29
C THR A 30 4.77 -1.10 2.65
N GLU A 31 4.78 -0.08 1.80
CA GLU A 31 6.00 0.42 1.16
C GLU A 31 7.03 0.89 2.19
N LEU A 32 6.57 1.66 3.19
CA LEU A 32 7.45 2.12 4.27
C LEU A 32 8.01 0.94 5.08
N GLN A 33 7.16 -0.03 5.42
CA GLN A 33 7.60 -1.20 6.17
C GLN A 33 8.63 -2.03 5.39
N ASN A 34 8.41 -2.21 4.08
CA ASN A 34 9.35 -2.93 3.21
C ASN A 34 10.73 -2.23 3.17
N ARG A 35 10.74 -0.90 3.07
CA ARG A 35 11.99 -0.11 3.08
C ARG A 35 12.73 -0.18 4.42
N GLN A 36 11.99 -0.09 5.51
CA GLN A 36 12.57 -0.25 6.85
C GLN A 36 13.14 -1.67 7.02
N ASN A 37 12.45 -2.70 6.50
CA ASN A 37 12.94 -4.08 6.52
C ASN A 37 14.18 -4.28 5.62
N SER A 38 14.36 -3.48 4.56
CA SER A 38 15.59 -3.47 3.76
C SER A 38 16.74 -2.68 4.39
N GLY A 39 16.59 -2.21 5.63
CA GLY A 39 17.63 -1.51 6.38
C GLY A 39 17.65 0.01 6.19
N GLU A 40 16.67 0.59 5.48
CA GLU A 40 16.54 2.06 5.42
C GLU A 40 16.13 2.61 6.79
N THR A 41 16.69 3.76 7.16
CA THR A 41 16.21 4.48 8.35
C THR A 41 14.77 4.95 8.13
N ALA A 42 14.04 5.22 9.22
CA ALA A 42 12.66 5.72 9.10
C ALA A 42 12.57 7.01 8.27
N ASP A 43 13.58 7.90 8.39
CA ASP A 43 13.64 9.16 7.65
C ASP A 43 13.99 8.96 6.18
N ASP A 44 14.87 8.00 5.86
CA ASP A 44 15.20 7.67 4.46
C ASP A 44 14.00 7.04 3.76
N ALA A 45 13.31 6.09 4.41
CA ALA A 45 12.09 5.48 3.90
C ALA A 45 10.99 6.54 3.71
N PHE A 46 10.84 7.47 4.65
CA PHE A 46 9.90 8.58 4.53
C PHE A 46 10.24 9.48 3.33
N ARG A 47 11.50 9.91 3.22
CA ARG A 47 11.96 10.77 2.12
C ARG A 47 11.85 10.07 0.76
N ALA A 48 12.03 8.75 0.70
CA ALA A 48 11.83 7.97 -0.52
C ALA A 48 10.36 7.95 -0.96
N VAL A 49 9.42 7.75 -0.02
CA VAL A 49 7.98 7.66 -0.33
C VAL A 49 7.34 9.04 -0.54
N PHE A 50 7.71 10.03 0.26
CA PHE A 50 7.08 11.35 0.26
C PHE A 50 7.92 12.44 -0.41
N GLY A 51 9.18 12.18 -0.76
CA GLY A 51 10.05 13.15 -1.39
C GLY A 51 10.50 14.23 -0.40
N LYS A 52 10.36 15.50 -0.78
CA LYS A 52 10.81 16.66 0.00
C LYS A 52 9.89 17.04 1.16
N GLU A 53 8.80 16.31 1.37
CA GLU A 53 7.90 16.54 2.49
C GLU A 53 8.62 16.21 3.81
N HIS A 54 8.15 16.78 4.92
CA HIS A 54 8.69 16.52 6.25
C HIS A 54 7.81 15.55 7.04
N PRO A 55 8.40 14.70 7.91
CA PRO A 55 7.64 13.87 8.83
C PRO A 55 6.72 14.74 9.71
N GLY A 56 5.47 14.30 9.90
CA GLY A 56 4.50 14.97 10.77
C GLY A 56 3.22 15.39 10.05
N ARG A 57 3.28 16.37 9.14
CA ARG A 57 2.11 16.84 8.39
C ARG A 57 2.36 16.84 6.89
N LEU A 58 1.94 15.76 6.25
CA LEU A 58 2.00 15.59 4.81
C LEU A 58 0.89 16.37 4.12
N ARG A 59 1.24 17.18 3.12
CA ARG A 59 0.26 17.92 2.31
C ARG A 59 0.12 17.24 0.93
N CYS A 60 -0.81 16.29 0.78
CA CYS A 60 -1.00 15.55 -0.48
C CYS A 60 -1.63 16.33 -1.64
N TYR A 61 -1.60 17.68 -1.65
CA TYR A 61 -2.17 18.45 -2.76
C TYR A 61 -1.41 18.17 -4.06
N GLY A 62 -2.13 17.90 -5.15
CA GLY A 62 -1.53 17.58 -6.45
C GLY A 62 -1.07 16.13 -6.62
N ARG A 63 -1.03 15.32 -5.54
CA ARG A 63 -0.88 13.86 -5.62
C ARG A 63 -2.26 13.21 -5.63
N SER A 64 -2.97 13.35 -6.74
CA SER A 64 -4.21 12.62 -6.95
C SER A 64 -3.90 11.20 -7.37
N VAL A 65 -4.45 10.22 -6.66
CA VAL A 65 -4.39 8.81 -7.08
C VAL A 65 -5.75 8.44 -7.67
N ALA A 66 -5.76 7.99 -8.92
CA ALA A 66 -6.96 7.44 -9.54
C ALA A 66 -7.30 6.10 -8.90
N THR A 67 -8.57 5.88 -8.59
CA THR A 67 -9.04 4.61 -7.99
C THR A 67 -8.72 3.40 -8.87
N SER A 68 -8.69 3.58 -10.19
CA SER A 68 -8.29 2.55 -11.16
C SER A 68 -6.82 2.10 -10.99
N SER A 69 -5.91 3.00 -10.61
CA SER A 69 -4.52 2.65 -10.34
C SER A 69 -4.38 1.78 -9.10
N LEU A 70 -5.16 2.05 -8.05
CA LEU A 70 -5.17 1.23 -6.84
C LEU A 70 -5.69 -0.19 -7.11
N LYS A 71 -6.74 -0.32 -7.93
CA LYS A 71 -7.29 -1.63 -8.34
C LYS A 71 -6.28 -2.47 -9.11
N LYS A 72 -5.51 -1.85 -10.02
CA LYS A 72 -4.47 -2.54 -10.79
C LYS A 72 -3.35 -3.07 -9.88
N ASP A 73 -2.92 -2.29 -8.90
CA ASP A 73 -1.88 -2.73 -7.96
C ASP A 73 -2.35 -3.94 -7.13
N GLU A 74 -3.61 -3.93 -6.69
CA GLU A 74 -4.23 -5.04 -5.96
C GLU A 74 -4.33 -6.30 -6.82
N GLU A 75 -4.76 -6.17 -8.08
CA GLU A 75 -4.80 -7.27 -9.05
C GLU A 75 -3.41 -7.87 -9.31
N ILE A 76 -2.39 -7.02 -9.51
CA ILE A 76 -0.99 -7.46 -9.66
C ILE A 76 -0.51 -8.20 -8.42
N ASN A 77 -0.84 -7.71 -7.23
CA ASN A 77 -0.42 -8.35 -5.98
C ASN A 77 -1.10 -9.71 -5.79
N ASN A 78 -2.39 -9.81 -6.10
CA ASN A 78 -3.12 -11.08 -6.07
C ASN A 78 -2.52 -12.09 -7.05
N LEU A 79 -2.17 -11.65 -8.26
CA LEU A 79 -1.52 -12.51 -9.25
C LEU A 79 -0.13 -12.99 -8.77
N LYS A 80 0.66 -12.09 -8.18
CA LYS A 80 1.97 -12.43 -7.60
C LYS A 80 1.89 -13.41 -6.43
N GLN A 81 0.82 -13.38 -5.64
CA GLN A 81 0.59 -14.36 -4.56
C GLN A 81 0.05 -15.70 -5.09
N LYS A 82 -0.78 -15.67 -6.13
CA LYS A 82 -1.38 -16.88 -6.71
C LYS A 82 -0.33 -17.79 -7.36
N HIS A 83 0.62 -17.20 -8.09
CA HIS A 83 1.66 -17.93 -8.81
C HIS A 83 2.54 -18.86 -7.93
N PRO A 84 3.12 -18.42 -6.79
CA PRO A 84 3.87 -19.33 -5.92
C PRO A 84 2.98 -20.39 -5.28
N ASN A 85 1.74 -20.06 -4.90
CA ASN A 85 0.81 -21.04 -4.31
C ASN A 85 0.46 -22.16 -5.30
N GLU A 86 0.18 -21.82 -6.56
CA GLU A 86 -0.09 -22.80 -7.62
C GLU A 86 1.13 -23.68 -7.90
N ILE A 87 2.34 -23.11 -7.98
CA ILE A 87 3.59 -23.89 -8.16
C ILE A 87 3.83 -24.83 -6.97
N THR A 88 3.50 -24.40 -5.76
CA THR A 88 3.68 -25.23 -4.56
C THR A 88 2.69 -26.39 -4.56
N SER A 89 1.42 -26.13 -4.89
CA SER A 89 0.38 -27.16 -5.05
C SER A 89 0.77 -28.22 -6.08
N LEU A 90 1.22 -27.81 -7.27
CA LEU A 90 1.64 -28.73 -8.33
C LEU A 90 2.88 -29.56 -7.93
N LYS A 91 3.80 -28.98 -7.16
CA LYS A 91 4.97 -29.71 -6.63
C LYS A 91 4.62 -30.74 -5.57
N GLU A 92 3.56 -30.51 -4.80
CA GLU A 92 3.06 -31.47 -3.82
C GLU A 92 2.34 -32.63 -4.52
N GLU A 93 1.48 -32.34 -5.50
CA GLU A 93 0.82 -33.37 -6.32
C GLU A 93 1.82 -34.32 -7.00
N LEU A 94 2.92 -33.79 -7.56
CA LEU A 94 3.98 -34.59 -8.19
C LEU A 94 4.87 -35.37 -7.22
N ARG A 95 4.77 -35.16 -5.90
CA ARG A 95 5.49 -35.93 -4.88
C ARG A 95 4.65 -37.05 -4.27
N GLU A 96 3.33 -37.02 -4.48
CA GLU A 96 2.40 -38.04 -4.01
C GLU A 96 2.19 -39.18 -5.04
N GLU A 97 2.79 -39.06 -6.24
CA GLU A 97 2.99 -40.16 -7.23
C GLU A 97 4.37 -40.83 -7.09
#